data_AF-A0A2G6KEP0-F1
#
_entry.id   AF-A0A2G6KEP0-F1
#
_cell.length_a   1.000
_cell.length_b   1.000
_cell.length_c   1.000
_cell.angle_alpha   90.00
_cell.angle_beta   90.00
_cell.angle_gamma   90.00
#
_symmetry.space_group_name_H-M   'P 1'
#
loop_
_entity.id
_entity.type
_entity.pdbx_description
1 polymer ?
#
loop_
_entity_poly.entity_id
_entity_poly.type
_entity_poly.pdbx_seq_one_letter_code
_entity_poly.pdbx_strand_id
1 'polypeptide(L)'
;MDAKTLSKMTVTKLRDEAAKFDDLKGVHGMDKPELLKVLFEKYDIHEEHHESQMLIDRKHALKAAIKKMKIDKEKAFSAGDKPKVALLQKELHRHRRLLRKTVKRIEAVNAL
;
A
#
# COMPACT_ATOMS: atom_id res chain seq x y z
N MET A 1 -5.33 -20.61 -1.58
CA MET A 1 -5.17 -19.38 -0.77
C MET A 1 -5.06 -18.23 -1.75
N ASP A 2 -5.68 -17.09 -1.48
CA ASP A 2 -5.74 -15.98 -2.45
C ASP A 2 -4.85 -14.80 -2.04
N ALA A 3 -4.33 -14.04 -3.01
CA ALA A 3 -3.45 -12.89 -2.80
C ALA A 3 -4.04 -11.85 -1.83
N LYS A 4 -5.35 -11.62 -1.94
CA LYS A 4 -6.11 -10.67 -1.13
C LYS A 4 -6.26 -11.13 0.33
N THR A 5 -6.26 -12.43 0.57
CA THR A 5 -6.40 -13.01 1.91
C THR A 5 -5.08 -12.89 2.66
N LEU A 6 -3.98 -13.26 2.01
CA LEU A 6 -2.63 -13.17 2.56
C LEU A 6 -2.22 -11.70 2.84
N SER A 7 -2.44 -10.77 1.91
CA SER A 7 -2.10 -9.35 2.12
C SER A 7 -2.80 -8.71 3.34
N LYS A 8 -4.01 -9.17 3.66
CA LYS A 8 -4.78 -8.71 4.83
C LYS A 8 -4.37 -9.36 6.15
N MET A 9 -3.63 -10.46 6.12
CA MET A 9 -3.17 -11.12 7.34
C MET A 9 -2.15 -10.26 8.09
N THR A 10 -2.09 -10.47 9.40
CA THR A 10 -1.05 -9.91 10.26
C THR A 10 0.25 -10.68 10.05
N VAL A 11 1.38 -10.06 10.40
CA VAL A 11 2.70 -10.70 10.30
C VAL A 11 2.73 -12.03 11.05
N THR A 12 2.12 -12.10 12.23
CA THR A 12 1.97 -13.35 12.99
C THR A 12 1.25 -14.44 12.19
N LYS A 13 0.09 -14.14 11.63
CA LYS A 13 -0.67 -15.10 10.81
C LYS A 13 0.07 -15.52 9.55
N LEU A 14 0.83 -14.60 8.93
CA LEU A 14 1.68 -14.93 7.78
C LEU A 14 2.84 -15.85 8.17
N ARG A 15 3.42 -15.66 9.35
CA ARG A 15 4.43 -16.58 9.90
C ARG A 15 3.83 -17.95 10.19
N ASP A 16 2.62 -17.99 10.75
CA ASP A 16 1.92 -19.25 11.02
C ASP A 16 1.60 -20.01 9.72
N GLU A 17 1.19 -19.30 8.66
CA GLU A 17 0.98 -19.90 7.33
C GLU A 17 2.30 -20.37 6.70
N ALA A 18 3.37 -19.57 6.80
CA ALA A 18 4.68 -19.94 6.27
C ALA A 18 5.32 -21.10 7.05
N ALA A 19 5.04 -21.23 8.34
CA ALA A 19 5.49 -22.34 9.17
C ALA A 19 4.84 -23.69 8.81
N LYS A 20 3.77 -23.71 8.01
CA LYS A 20 3.18 -24.95 7.47
C LYS A 20 4.02 -25.57 6.36
N PHE A 21 4.99 -24.83 5.82
CA PHE A 21 5.88 -25.28 4.76
C PHE A 21 7.25 -25.60 5.36
N ASP A 22 7.58 -26.89 5.43
CA ASP A 22 8.84 -27.39 6.04
C ASP A 22 10.12 -26.94 5.30
N ASP A 23 9.97 -26.44 4.08
CA ASP A 23 11.07 -25.93 3.25
C ASP A 23 11.40 -24.45 3.50
N LEU A 24 10.55 -23.72 4.24
CA LEU A 24 10.78 -22.31 4.59
C LEU A 24 11.56 -22.20 5.91
N LYS A 25 12.86 -21.89 5.81
CA LYS A 25 13.71 -21.59 6.96
C LYS A 25 13.75 -20.09 7.25
N GLY A 26 13.74 -19.71 8.53
CA GLY A 26 13.90 -18.32 8.96
C GLY A 26 12.61 -17.47 8.95
N VAL A 27 11.44 -18.10 8.86
CA VAL A 27 10.12 -17.44 8.80
C VAL A 27 9.89 -16.40 9.91
N HIS A 28 10.41 -16.64 11.12
CA HIS A 28 10.26 -15.71 12.24
C HIS A 28 11.05 -14.40 12.08
N GLY A 29 12.13 -14.40 11.28
CA GLY A 29 12.94 -13.21 11.01
C GLY A 29 12.44 -12.34 9.86
N MET A 30 11.55 -12.88 9.02
CA MET A 30 11.06 -12.18 7.83
C MET A 30 10.07 -11.07 8.19
N ASP A 31 10.12 -10.01 7.40
CA ASP A 31 9.16 -8.91 7.44
C ASP A 31 7.89 -9.23 6.63
N LYS A 32 6.87 -8.36 6.71
CA LYS A 32 5.59 -8.61 6.02
C LYS A 32 5.73 -8.73 4.49
N PRO A 33 6.45 -7.83 3.80
CA PRO A 33 6.72 -7.95 2.37
C PRO A 33 7.39 -9.27 1.99
N GLU A 34 8.44 -9.67 2.72
CA GLU A 34 9.17 -10.91 2.46
C GLU A 34 8.29 -12.15 2.64
N LEU A 35 7.50 -12.20 3.73
CA LEU A 35 6.55 -13.28 3.97
C LEU A 35 5.50 -13.40 2.86
N LEU A 36 4.98 -12.27 2.38
CA LEU A 36 4.01 -12.27 1.28
C LEU A 36 4.63 -12.79 -0.01
N LYS A 37 5.86 -12.39 -0.33
CA LYS A 37 6.56 -12.85 -1.53
C LYS A 37 6.74 -14.37 -1.52
N VAL A 38 7.28 -14.90 -0.43
CA VAL A 38 7.54 -16.34 -0.28
C VAL A 38 6.23 -17.14 -0.30
N LEU A 39 5.19 -16.66 0.38
CA LEU A 39 3.89 -17.33 0.37
C LEU A 39 3.20 -17.26 -0.99
N PHE A 40 3.36 -16.17 -1.74
CA PHE A 40 2.83 -16.08 -3.11
C PHE A 40 3.51 -17.06 -4.05
N GLU A 41 4.83 -17.22 -3.96
CA GLU A 41 5.56 -18.26 -4.69
C GLU A 41 5.09 -19.67 -4.31
N LYS A 42 4.86 -19.95 -3.02
CA LYS A 42 4.39 -21.28 -2.55
C LYS A 42 2.96 -21.61 -2.93
N TYR A 43 2.09 -20.62 -3.03
CA TYR A 43 0.70 -20.80 -3.43
C TYR A 43 0.47 -20.62 -4.94
N ASP A 44 1.54 -20.51 -5.74
CA ASP A 44 1.49 -20.26 -7.19
C ASP A 44 0.64 -19.04 -7.56
N ILE A 45 0.72 -18.01 -6.72
CA ILE A 45 0.05 -16.72 -6.93
C ILE A 45 1.02 -15.85 -7.73
N HIS A 46 0.75 -15.67 -9.03
CA HIS A 46 1.59 -14.90 -9.94
C HIS A 46 1.90 -13.47 -9.45
N GLU A 47 3.13 -12.99 -9.73
CA GLU A 47 3.67 -11.69 -9.30
C GLU A 47 2.79 -10.48 -9.69
N GLU A 48 2.01 -10.59 -10.76
CA GLU A 48 1.06 -9.58 -11.22
C GLU A 48 0.02 -9.23 -10.14
N HIS A 49 -0.40 -10.23 -9.35
CA HIS A 49 -1.29 -10.01 -8.22
C HIS A 49 -0.60 -9.30 -7.04
N HIS A 50 0.70 -9.52 -6.85
CA HIS A 50 1.49 -8.80 -5.84
C HIS A 50 1.64 -7.33 -6.19
N GLU A 51 2.03 -7.01 -7.43
CA GLU A 51 2.14 -5.63 -7.88
C GLU A 51 0.78 -4.92 -7.82
N SER A 52 -0.29 -5.55 -8.30
CA SER A 52 -1.64 -4.99 -8.24
C SER A 52 -2.05 -4.66 -6.80
N GLN A 53 -1.80 -5.57 -5.85
CA GLN A 53 -2.14 -5.36 -4.45
C GLN A 53 -1.32 -4.24 -3.81
N MET A 54 -0.01 -4.16 -4.06
CA MET A 54 0.82 -3.05 -3.58
C MET A 54 0.34 -1.69 -4.13
N LEU A 55 -0.08 -1.64 -5.39
CA LEU A 55 -0.60 -0.42 -6.00
C LEU A 55 -1.96 -0.03 -5.40
N ILE A 56 -2.82 -1.00 -5.10
CA ILE A 56 -4.08 -0.77 -4.38
C ILE A 56 -3.82 -0.18 -2.99
N ASP A 57 -2.89 -0.75 -2.22
CA ASP A 57 -2.55 -0.25 -0.89
C ASP A 57 -1.97 1.18 -0.96
N ARG A 58 -1.09 1.43 -1.93
CA ARG A 58 -0.57 2.77 -2.21
C ARG A 58 -1.67 3.77 -2.56
N LYS A 59 -2.66 3.38 -3.36
CA LYS A 59 -3.84 4.21 -3.68
C LYS A 59 -4.62 4.57 -2.41
N HIS A 60 -4.83 3.62 -1.51
CA HIS A 60 -5.51 3.87 -0.24
C HIS A 60 -4.71 4.84 0.66
N ALA A 61 -3.40 4.62 0.80
CA ALA A 61 -2.52 5.51 1.57
C ALA A 61 -2.55 6.95 1.02
N LEU A 62 -2.48 7.11 -0.29
CA LEU A 62 -2.57 8.43 -0.94
C LEU A 62 -3.92 9.13 -0.67
N LYS A 63 -5.04 8.39 -0.71
CA LYS A 63 -6.35 8.96 -0.37
C LYS A 63 -6.44 9.40 1.09
N ALA A 64 -5.89 8.61 2.01
CA ALA A 64 -5.84 8.96 3.42
C ALA A 64 -5.00 10.22 3.68
N ALA A 65 -3.81 10.30 3.07
CA ALA A 65 -2.95 11.49 3.14
C ALA A 65 -3.65 12.74 2.58
N ILE A 66 -4.32 12.63 1.42
CA ILE A 66 -5.10 13.73 0.82
C ILE A 66 -6.21 14.21 1.76
N LYS A 67 -6.94 13.28 2.41
CA LYS A 67 -8.01 13.64 3.36
C LYS A 67 -7.43 14.42 4.55
N LYS A 68 -6.32 13.94 5.12
CA LYS A 68 -5.63 14.62 6.23
C LYS A 68 -5.14 16.01 5.82
N MET A 69 -4.47 16.13 4.67
CA MET A 69 -3.96 17.41 4.16
C MET A 69 -5.06 18.44 3.90
N LYS A 70 -6.27 18.01 3.48
CA LYS A 70 -7.42 18.93 3.35
C LYS A 70 -7.82 19.53 4.69
N ILE A 71 -7.95 18.69 5.71
CA ILE A 71 -8.28 19.10 7.08
C ILE A 71 -7.20 20.05 7.62
N ASP A 72 -5.93 19.69 7.45
CA ASP A 72 -4.82 20.51 7.92
C ASP A 72 -4.74 21.85 7.18
N LYS A 73 -5.13 21.89 5.89
CA LYS A 73 -5.20 23.13 5.11
C LYS A 73 -6.31 24.04 5.61
N GLU A 74 -7.48 23.49 5.91
CA GLU A 74 -8.60 24.24 6.49
C GLU A 74 -8.22 24.84 7.85
N LYS A 75 -7.57 24.05 8.72
CA LYS A 75 -7.04 24.54 10.00
C LYS A 75 -6.02 25.66 9.81
N ALA A 76 -5.08 25.50 8.88
CA ALA A 76 -4.08 26.54 8.58
C ALA A 76 -4.72 27.81 8.01
N PHE A 77 -5.77 27.67 7.19
CA PHE A 77 -6.54 28.79 6.66
C PHE A 77 -7.27 29.55 7.77
N SER A 78 -7.96 28.85 8.68
CA SER A 78 -8.62 29.45 9.84
C SER A 78 -7.63 30.14 10.79
N ALA A 79 -6.40 29.63 10.89
CA ALA A 79 -5.33 30.24 11.69
C ALA A 79 -4.62 31.42 10.99
N GLY A 80 -4.96 31.75 9.75
CA GLY A 80 -4.31 32.81 8.98
C GLY A 80 -2.89 32.50 8.52
N ASP A 81 -2.44 31.24 8.64
CA ASP A 81 -1.09 30.79 8.26
C ASP A 81 -1.00 30.56 6.74
N LYS A 82 -0.88 31.68 6.01
CA LYS A 82 -0.76 31.69 4.54
C LYS A 82 0.41 30.83 4.01
N PRO A 83 1.63 30.87 4.59
CA PRO A 83 2.73 30.01 4.16
C PRO A 83 2.40 28.52 4.23
N LYS A 84 1.80 28.07 5.34
CA LYS A 84 1.41 26.68 5.53
C LYS A 84 0.30 26.25 4.59
N VAL A 85 -0.68 27.12 4.33
CA VAL A 85 -1.73 26.86 3.32
C VAL A 85 -1.10 26.65 1.93
N ALA A 86 -0.14 27.48 1.52
CA ALA A 86 0.53 27.35 0.23
C ALA A 86 1.35 26.05 0.12
N LEU A 87 2.06 25.67 1.18
CA LEU A 87 2.79 24.39 1.26
C LEU A 87 1.84 23.20 1.13
N LEU A 88 0.80 23.14 1.95
CA LEU A 88 -0.19 22.07 1.93
C LEU A 88 -0.90 21.97 0.57
N GLN A 89 -1.15 23.10 -0.10
CA GLN A 89 -1.73 23.11 -1.44
C GLN A 89 -0.78 22.48 -2.47
N LYS A 90 0.52 22.82 -2.44
CA LYS A 90 1.53 22.21 -3.32
C LYS A 90 1.61 20.70 -3.09
N GLU A 91 1.65 20.26 -1.83
CA GLU A 91 1.66 18.84 -1.48
C GLU A 91 0.40 18.11 -1.94
N LEU A 92 -0.77 18.73 -1.77
CA LEU A 92 -2.05 18.19 -2.21
C LEU A 92 -2.07 17.97 -3.73
N HIS A 93 -1.54 18.92 -4.51
CA HIS A 93 -1.40 18.76 -5.96
C HIS A 93 -0.47 17.59 -6.33
N ARG A 94 0.67 17.47 -5.65
CA ARG A 94 1.61 16.35 -5.84
C ARG A 94 0.94 15.01 -5.54
N HIS A 95 0.27 14.88 -4.39
CA HIS A 95 -0.40 13.64 -3.99
C HIS A 95 -1.57 13.27 -4.92
N ARG A 96 -2.35 14.24 -5.38
CA ARG A 96 -3.40 14.01 -6.39
C ARG A 96 -2.82 13.53 -7.72
N ARG A 97 -1.67 14.08 -8.16
CA ARG A 97 -0.98 13.62 -9.37
C ARG A 97 -0.46 12.20 -9.21
N LEU A 98 0.16 11.90 -8.07
CA LEU A 98 0.59 10.53 -7.75
C LEU A 98 -0.59 9.56 -7.73
N LEU A 99 -1.72 9.93 -7.11
CA LEU A 99 -2.91 9.09 -7.08
C LEU A 99 -3.41 8.74 -8.47
N ARG A 100 -3.49 9.73 -9.39
CA ARG A 100 -3.87 9.47 -10.79
C ARG A 100 -2.90 8.52 -11.49
N LYS A 101 -1.60 8.69 -11.29
CA LYS A 101 -0.58 7.78 -11.85
C LYS A 101 -0.72 6.37 -11.30
N THR A 102 -0.93 6.22 -9.99
CA THR A 102 -1.14 4.92 -9.35
C THR A 102 -2.38 4.23 -9.89
N VAL A 103 -3.50 4.95 -10.03
CA VAL A 103 -4.74 4.39 -10.62
C VAL A 103 -4.49 3.91 -12.06
N LYS A 104 -3.85 4.72 -12.90
CA LYS A 104 -3.50 4.31 -14.27
C LYS A 104 -2.59 3.08 -14.30
N ARG A 105 -1.66 2.95 -13.35
CA ARG A 105 -0.79 1.78 -13.24
C ARG A 105 -1.56 0.53 -12.80
N ILE A 106 -2.51 0.66 -11.87
CA ILE A 106 -3.42 -0.45 -11.48
C ILE A 106 -4.20 -0.92 -12.71
N GLU A 107 -4.77 0.02 -13.48
CA GLU A 107 -5.51 -0.30 -14.71
C GLU A 107 -4.63 -1.02 -15.73
N ALA A 108 -3.37 -0.61 -15.89
CA ALA A 108 -2.43 -1.27 -16.79
C ALA A 108 -2.03 -2.67 -16.33
N VAL A 109 -1.78 -2.86 -15.03
CA VAL A 109 -1.42 -4.18 -14.46
C VAL A 109 -2.60 -5.15 -14.53
N ASN A 110 -3.83 -4.68 -14.34
CA ASN A 110 -5.03 -5.53 -14.42
C ASN A 110 -5.53 -5.79 -15.85
N ALA A 111 -4.94 -5.15 -16.87
CA ALA A 111 -5.28 -5.33 -18.28
C ALA A 111 -4.30 -6.28 -19.00
N LEU A 112 -3.25 -6.71 -18.32
CA LEU A 112 -2.37 -7.82 -18.69
C LEU A 112 -2.97 -9.13 -18.14
#